data_AF-A0A919M1U1-F1
#
_entry.id   AF-A0A919M1U1-F1
#
_cell.length_a   1.000
_cell.length_b   1.000
_cell.length_c   1.000
_cell.angle_alpha   90.00
_cell.angle_beta   90.00
_cell.angle_gamma   90.00
#
_symmetry.space_group_name_H-M   'P 1'
#
loop_
_entity.id
_entity.type
_entity.pdbx_description
1 polymer ?
#
loop_
_entity_poly.entity_id
_entity_poly.type
_entity_poly.pdbx_seq_one_letter_code
_entity_poly.pdbx_strand_id
1 'polypeptide(L)'
;MGNEERGVERFDAIVVGAGAAGMFCAAQAGQLGCRVLLLDNGKKPGRKILMSGGGRCNFTNMYVEPAAYLSQNPHFCKSALARYTQWDFIELVGKYGIAWHEKTLGQLFCDDSAEQIVNLLLAECEKGGVQIRLRSEILSVERDEQGYRLQVNGETLVTKKLVIASGGLSMPGLGASPFGYKVAEQFGLKVLPTRAGLVPFTLHKPLLEQLQVLSGVSVPSTITAENGTLFRENLLFTHRGLSGPAVLQISSYWQPGEFVTVNLLPDCDLDDFLNEQRSAHPNQSLKNTLAMQLPKRLVECLQQLGQIPDVTLKQLNVRDQQTLVETLTAARAAERHRRLPDGGGDPRRRGHQRTLVAYHGGA
;
A
#
# COMPACT_ATOMS: atom_id res chain seq x y z
N MET A 1 -47.75 16.22 -24.18
CA MET A 1 -46.74 16.84 -23.30
C MET A 1 -46.84 16.14 -21.96
N GLY A 2 -45.84 15.34 -21.59
CA GLY A 2 -45.88 14.58 -20.34
C GLY A 2 -44.85 13.47 -20.35
N ASN A 3 -43.61 13.79 -19.98
CA ASN A 3 -42.58 12.82 -19.61
C ASN A 3 -41.26 13.44 -19.06
N GLU A 4 -41.31 14.47 -18.20
CA GLU A 4 -40.07 15.15 -17.75
C GLU A 4 -39.96 15.46 -16.24
N GLU A 5 -40.64 14.70 -15.36
CA GLU A 5 -40.36 14.74 -13.92
C GLU A 5 -40.13 13.33 -13.36
N ARG A 6 -39.07 12.65 -13.81
CA ARG A 6 -38.50 11.56 -12.99
C ARG A 6 -37.73 12.19 -11.83
N GLY A 7 -38.31 12.01 -10.64
CA GLY A 7 -38.04 12.65 -9.35
C GLY A 7 -36.60 13.09 -9.07
N VAL A 8 -36.45 14.38 -8.81
CA VAL A 8 -35.25 14.93 -8.16
C VAL A 8 -35.24 14.48 -6.69
N GLU A 9 -34.22 13.72 -6.29
CA GLU A 9 -34.06 13.31 -4.89
C GLU A 9 -33.06 14.20 -4.15
N ARG A 10 -33.40 14.59 -2.92
CA ARG A 10 -32.61 15.51 -2.09
C ARG A 10 -32.04 14.84 -0.84
N PHE A 11 -30.76 15.08 -0.60
CA PHE A 11 -30.02 14.58 0.57
C PHE A 11 -29.24 15.71 1.25
N ASP A 12 -29.02 15.62 2.55
CA ASP A 12 -28.20 16.59 3.29
C ASP A 12 -26.72 16.47 2.91
N ALA A 13 -26.28 15.23 2.68
CA ALA A 13 -24.96 14.92 2.14
C ALA A 13 -25.00 13.73 1.17
N ILE A 14 -24.20 13.80 0.11
CA ILE A 14 -23.89 12.66 -0.76
C ILE A 14 -22.41 12.32 -0.61
N VAL A 15 -22.10 11.05 -0.37
CA VAL A 15 -20.74 10.51 -0.28
C VAL A 15 -20.50 9.60 -1.48
N VAL A 16 -19.41 9.84 -2.22
CA VAL A 16 -19.06 9.05 -3.41
C VAL A 16 -17.91 8.10 -3.09
N GLY A 17 -18.18 6.80 -3.10
CA GLY A 17 -17.25 5.70 -2.89
C GLY A 17 -17.52 4.96 -1.58
N ALA A 18 -18.09 3.75 -1.65
CA ALA A 18 -18.34 2.87 -0.51
C ALA A 18 -17.08 2.07 -0.11
N GLY A 19 -15.95 2.77 0.00
CA GLY A 19 -14.72 2.26 0.60
C GLY A 19 -14.64 2.57 2.09
N ALA A 20 -13.47 2.36 2.70
CA ALA A 20 -13.26 2.60 4.13
C ALA A 20 -13.63 4.03 4.55
N ALA A 21 -13.07 5.04 3.87
CA ALA A 21 -13.31 6.44 4.20
C ALA A 21 -14.78 6.86 3.96
N GLY A 22 -15.39 6.38 2.86
CA GLY A 22 -16.76 6.78 2.52
C GLY A 22 -17.81 6.15 3.42
N MET A 23 -17.70 4.85 3.75
CA MET A 23 -18.61 4.22 4.71
C MET A 23 -18.46 4.85 6.10
N PHE A 24 -17.22 5.04 6.57
CA PHE A 24 -16.98 5.67 7.87
C PHE A 24 -17.53 7.10 7.92
N CYS A 25 -17.27 7.92 6.90
CA CYS A 25 -17.80 9.28 6.82
C CYS A 25 -19.33 9.32 6.77
N ALA A 26 -19.94 8.44 5.97
CA ALA A 26 -21.40 8.37 5.85
C ALA A 26 -22.05 7.95 7.17
N ALA A 27 -21.49 6.94 7.85
CA ALA A 27 -21.94 6.49 9.16
C ALA A 27 -21.91 7.63 10.19
N GLN A 28 -20.77 8.31 10.33
CA GLN A 28 -20.65 9.42 11.28
C GLN A 28 -21.64 10.56 10.99
N ALA A 29 -21.83 10.92 9.72
CA ALA A 29 -22.79 11.96 9.35
C ALA A 29 -24.24 11.54 9.60
N GLY A 30 -24.60 10.29 9.28
CA GLY A 30 -25.93 9.73 9.52
C GLY A 30 -26.28 9.66 11.01
N GLN A 31 -25.33 9.23 11.84
CA GLN A 31 -25.51 9.17 13.30
C GLN A 31 -25.66 10.55 13.94
N LEU A 32 -25.19 11.61 13.27
CA LEU A 32 -25.46 13.01 13.64
C LEU A 32 -26.79 13.55 13.10
N GLY A 33 -27.64 12.69 12.52
CA GLY A 33 -28.98 13.02 12.06
C GLY A 33 -29.07 13.54 10.63
N CYS A 34 -27.98 13.52 9.84
CA CYS A 34 -28.03 13.93 8.44
C CYS A 34 -28.68 12.83 7.58
N ARG A 35 -29.53 13.22 6.62
CA ARG A 35 -29.99 12.31 5.56
C ARG A 35 -28.87 12.10 4.54
N VAL A 36 -28.15 10.98 4.65
CA VAL A 36 -26.97 10.69 3.82
C VAL A 36 -27.27 9.65 2.76
N LEU A 37 -26.76 9.89 1.55
CA LEU A 37 -26.67 8.91 0.47
C LEU A 37 -25.21 8.54 0.21
N LEU A 38 -24.87 7.26 0.28
CA LEU A 38 -23.59 6.69 -0.10
C LEU A 38 -23.69 5.98 -1.44
N LEU A 39 -22.94 6.46 -2.44
CA LEU A 39 -22.91 5.93 -3.80
C LEU A 39 -21.63 5.12 -4.05
N ASP A 40 -21.72 4.01 -4.79
CA ASP A 40 -20.54 3.30 -5.33
C ASP A 40 -20.82 2.74 -6.72
N ASN A 41 -19.82 2.77 -7.60
CA ASN A 41 -19.92 2.15 -8.92
C ASN A 41 -19.91 0.61 -8.88
N GLY A 42 -19.48 0.04 -7.75
CA GLY A 42 -19.25 -1.37 -7.54
C GLY A 42 -20.50 -2.18 -7.29
N LYS A 43 -20.33 -3.50 -7.37
CA LYS A 43 -21.38 -4.47 -7.03
C LYS A 43 -21.45 -4.77 -5.53
N LYS A 44 -20.39 -4.45 -4.78
CA LYS A 44 -20.24 -4.69 -3.34
C LYS A 44 -19.45 -3.52 -2.72
N PRO A 45 -19.78 -3.10 -1.48
CA PRO A 45 -18.98 -2.13 -0.75
C PRO A 45 -17.66 -2.76 -0.28
N GLY A 46 -16.71 -1.93 0.16
CA GLY A 46 -15.52 -2.40 0.87
C GLY A 46 -14.57 -3.29 0.06
N ARG A 47 -14.66 -3.34 -1.28
CA ARG A 47 -13.88 -4.29 -2.12
C ARG A 47 -12.37 -4.30 -1.84
N LYS A 48 -11.76 -3.14 -1.56
CA LYS A 48 -10.34 -3.06 -1.16
C LYS A 48 -10.09 -3.49 0.27
N ILE A 49 -11.05 -3.30 1.18
CA ILE A 49 -10.94 -3.79 2.57
C ILE A 49 -10.88 -5.32 2.54
N LEU A 50 -11.80 -5.96 1.80
CA LEU A 50 -11.91 -7.42 1.68
C LEU A 50 -10.62 -8.13 1.24
N MET A 51 -9.75 -7.45 0.50
CA MET A 51 -8.47 -8.03 0.06
C MET A 51 -7.25 -7.53 0.82
N SER A 52 -7.42 -6.52 1.65
CA SER A 52 -6.34 -5.94 2.43
C SER A 52 -5.82 -6.94 3.46
N GLY A 53 -4.52 -6.85 3.78
CA GLY A 53 -3.90 -7.76 4.74
C GLY A 53 -4.02 -9.24 4.38
N GLY A 54 -4.07 -9.58 3.09
CA GLY A 54 -4.25 -10.96 2.65
C GLY A 54 -5.63 -11.54 2.95
N GLY A 55 -6.65 -10.69 3.06
CA GLY A 55 -8.02 -11.09 3.41
C GLY A 55 -8.34 -11.00 4.90
N ARG A 56 -7.38 -10.57 5.74
CA ARG A 56 -7.57 -10.39 7.19
C ARG A 56 -7.66 -8.94 7.65
N CYS A 57 -7.48 -7.99 6.73
CA CYS A 57 -7.46 -6.55 6.99
C CYS A 57 -6.45 -6.13 8.06
N ASN A 58 -5.30 -5.60 7.61
CA ASN A 58 -4.44 -4.80 8.48
C ASN A 58 -5.15 -3.44 8.71
N PHE A 59 -6.00 -3.36 9.74
CA PHE A 59 -7.00 -2.30 9.87
C PHE A 59 -6.44 -1.03 10.51
N THR A 60 -5.38 -1.14 11.31
CA THR A 60 -4.63 -0.01 11.88
C THR A 60 -3.24 -0.47 12.36
N ASN A 61 -2.47 0.45 12.94
CA ASN A 61 -1.18 0.15 13.58
C ASN A 61 -1.17 0.69 15.02
N MET A 62 -0.45 0.03 15.93
CA MET A 62 -0.21 0.52 17.30
C MET A 62 0.51 1.88 17.31
N TYR A 63 1.42 2.08 16.35
CA TYR A 63 2.31 3.23 16.22
C TYR A 63 1.86 4.13 15.06
N VAL A 64 0.77 4.86 15.24
CA VAL A 64 0.30 5.87 14.27
C VAL A 64 0.87 7.24 14.63
N GLU A 65 1.64 7.80 13.71
CA GLU A 65 2.22 9.13 13.83
C GLU A 65 2.23 9.86 12.46
N PRO A 66 2.29 11.21 12.45
CA PRO A 66 2.31 11.97 11.20
C PRO A 66 3.45 11.59 10.25
N ALA A 67 4.60 11.18 10.79
CA ALA A 67 5.79 10.77 10.01
C ALA A 67 5.57 9.49 9.19
N ALA A 68 4.57 8.66 9.55
CA ALA A 68 4.22 7.46 8.80
C ALA A 68 3.47 7.76 7.48
N TYR A 69 3.18 9.03 7.18
CA TYR A 69 2.41 9.44 6.01
C TYR A 69 3.20 10.40 5.11
N LEU A 70 3.34 10.03 3.83
CA LEU A 70 3.98 10.87 2.82
C LEU A 70 3.02 11.91 2.27
N SER A 71 3.41 13.18 2.36
CA SER A 71 2.64 14.33 1.87
C SER A 71 3.57 15.50 1.55
N GLN A 72 3.24 16.29 0.53
CA GLN A 72 3.91 17.58 0.27
C GLN A 72 3.64 18.60 1.37
N ASN A 73 2.57 18.40 2.16
CA ASN A 73 2.34 19.09 3.41
C ASN A 73 2.42 18.07 4.57
N PRO A 74 3.57 17.94 5.24
CA PRO A 74 3.77 16.99 6.34
C PRO A 74 2.88 17.24 7.57
N HIS A 75 2.25 18.41 7.67
CA HIS A 75 1.39 18.76 8.81
C HIS A 75 -0.09 18.48 8.56
N PHE A 76 -0.48 18.20 7.32
CA PHE A 76 -1.88 18.05 6.94
C PHE A 76 -2.64 16.99 7.76
N CYS A 77 -2.04 15.81 7.95
CA CYS A 77 -2.70 14.70 8.63
C CYS A 77 -2.78 14.87 10.17
N LYS A 78 -1.97 15.74 10.78
CA LYS A 78 -1.85 15.87 12.25
C LYS A 78 -3.19 16.05 12.94
N SER A 79 -3.99 16.99 12.45
CA SER A 79 -5.28 17.34 13.06
C SER A 79 -6.30 16.19 12.96
N ALA A 80 -6.31 15.44 11.84
CA ALA A 80 -7.20 14.30 11.69
C ALA A 80 -6.80 13.14 12.60
N LEU A 81 -5.50 12.80 12.63
CA LEU A 81 -4.97 11.72 13.47
C LEU A 81 -5.14 11.98 14.98
N ALA A 82 -5.11 13.25 15.39
CA ALA A 82 -5.31 13.62 16.80
C ALA A 82 -6.78 13.58 17.25
N ARG A 83 -7.74 13.75 16.32
CA ARG A 83 -9.19 13.75 16.63
C ARG A 83 -9.83 12.38 16.55
N TYR A 84 -9.26 11.49 15.74
CA TYR A 84 -9.68 10.10 15.64
C TYR A 84 -8.43 9.24 15.53
N THR A 85 -8.02 8.70 16.66
CA THR A 85 -6.81 7.92 16.85
C THR A 85 -7.00 6.47 16.43
N GLN A 86 -5.90 5.72 16.35
CA GLN A 86 -5.95 4.27 16.19
C GLN A 86 -6.74 3.59 17.31
N TRP A 87 -6.68 4.14 18.53
CA TRP A 87 -7.32 3.56 19.71
C TRP A 87 -8.84 3.67 19.65
N ASP A 88 -9.36 4.78 19.12
CA ASP A 88 -10.79 4.95 18.88
C ASP A 88 -11.32 3.89 17.90
N PHE A 89 -10.56 3.58 16.85
CA PHE A 89 -10.93 2.51 15.93
C PHE A 89 -10.78 1.11 16.54
N ILE A 90 -9.75 0.87 17.36
CA ILE A 90 -9.57 -0.40 18.09
C ILE A 90 -10.75 -0.61 19.06
N GLU A 91 -11.18 0.43 19.76
CA GLU A 91 -12.35 0.37 20.64
C GLU A 91 -13.63 0.06 19.84
N LEU A 92 -13.82 0.69 18.68
CA LEU A 92 -14.94 0.40 17.80
C LEU A 92 -14.93 -1.07 17.32
N VAL A 93 -13.77 -1.59 16.93
CA VAL A 93 -13.60 -3.02 16.56
C VAL A 93 -13.96 -3.92 17.75
N GLY A 94 -13.54 -3.57 18.96
CA GLY A 94 -13.88 -4.28 20.19
C GLY A 94 -15.38 -4.27 20.53
N LYS A 95 -16.09 -3.15 20.29
CA LYS A 95 -17.56 -3.04 20.48
C LYS A 95 -18.34 -4.01 19.60
N TYR A 96 -17.77 -4.42 18.48
CA TYR A 96 -18.36 -5.41 17.57
C TYR A 96 -17.91 -6.84 17.84
N GLY A 97 -17.13 -7.08 18.91
CA GLY A 97 -16.65 -8.41 19.28
C GLY A 97 -15.70 -9.04 18.25
N ILE A 98 -15.02 -8.21 17.45
CA ILE A 98 -14.09 -8.71 16.42
C ILE A 98 -12.74 -8.98 17.08
N ALA A 99 -12.33 -10.24 17.06
CA ALA A 99 -11.02 -10.66 17.55
C ALA A 99 -9.90 -10.22 16.59
N TRP A 100 -8.77 -9.81 17.17
CA TRP A 100 -7.61 -9.32 16.44
C TRP A 100 -6.31 -9.64 17.18
N HIS A 101 -5.21 -9.67 16.43
CA HIS A 101 -3.86 -9.82 16.96
C HIS A 101 -2.91 -8.79 16.34
N GLU A 102 -1.86 -8.47 17.09
CA GLU A 102 -0.69 -7.80 16.54
C GLU A 102 0.16 -8.81 15.77
N LYS A 103 0.62 -8.42 14.58
CA LYS A 103 1.64 -9.15 13.83
C LYS A 103 3.03 -8.58 14.14
N THR A 104 3.74 -8.10 13.13
CA THR A 104 5.04 -7.45 13.30
C THR A 104 4.85 -5.94 13.25
N LEU A 105 5.72 -5.20 13.96
CA LEU A 105 5.80 -3.74 13.86
C LEU A 105 4.46 -3.03 14.15
N GLY A 106 3.69 -3.48 15.15
CA GLY A 106 2.43 -2.85 15.56
C GLY A 106 1.25 -3.08 14.61
N GLN A 107 1.38 -3.88 13.55
CA GLN A 107 0.30 -4.08 12.57
C GLN A 107 -0.84 -4.91 13.17
N LEU A 108 -2.08 -4.41 13.15
CA LEU A 108 -3.23 -5.09 13.73
C LEU A 108 -4.11 -5.71 12.65
N PHE A 109 -4.34 -7.02 12.76
CA PHE A 109 -5.12 -7.81 11.81
C PHE A 109 -6.32 -8.46 12.49
N CYS A 110 -7.44 -8.60 11.77
CA CYS A 110 -8.50 -9.48 12.23
C CYS A 110 -8.01 -10.93 12.22
N ASP A 111 -8.48 -11.73 13.17
CA ASP A 111 -8.11 -13.14 13.27
C ASP A 111 -8.69 -13.95 12.09
N ASP A 112 -9.98 -13.69 11.79
CA ASP A 112 -10.73 -14.47 10.82
C ASP A 112 -10.73 -13.82 9.43
N SER A 113 -11.41 -12.67 9.27
CA SER A 113 -11.73 -12.13 7.94
C SER A 113 -11.87 -10.61 7.92
N ALA A 114 -11.35 -10.00 6.86
CA ALA A 114 -11.57 -8.60 6.51
C ALA A 114 -13.05 -8.24 6.30
N GLU A 115 -13.91 -9.24 6.05
CA GLU A 115 -15.36 -9.06 5.96
C GLU A 115 -15.96 -8.53 7.27
N GLN A 116 -15.35 -8.86 8.43
CA GLN A 116 -15.80 -8.35 9.73
C GLN A 116 -15.71 -6.82 9.79
N ILE A 117 -14.65 -6.23 9.24
CA ILE A 117 -14.51 -4.76 9.16
C ILE A 117 -15.51 -4.14 8.19
N VAL A 118 -15.80 -4.79 7.07
CA VAL A 118 -16.83 -4.31 6.14
C VAL A 118 -18.20 -4.34 6.79
N ASN A 119 -18.54 -5.43 7.47
CA ASN A 119 -19.81 -5.59 8.17
C ASN A 119 -19.96 -4.60 9.33
N LEU A 120 -18.89 -4.34 10.08
CA LEU A 120 -18.85 -3.29 11.09
C LEU A 120 -19.21 -1.92 10.48
N LEU A 121 -18.56 -1.54 9.38
CA LEU A 121 -18.81 -0.23 8.74
C LEU A 121 -20.23 -0.14 8.17
N LEU A 122 -20.77 -1.23 7.64
CA LEU A 122 -22.16 -1.28 7.16
C LEU A 122 -23.16 -1.16 8.31
N ALA A 123 -22.92 -1.83 9.43
CA ALA A 123 -23.75 -1.71 10.62
C ALA A 123 -23.71 -0.29 11.22
N GLU A 124 -22.56 0.38 11.19
CA GLU A 124 -22.45 1.79 11.59
C GLU A 124 -23.21 2.73 10.64
N CYS A 125 -23.22 2.44 9.33
CA CYS A 125 -24.08 3.12 8.36
C CYS A 125 -25.58 2.89 8.64
N GLU A 126 -25.97 1.67 8.98
CA GLU A 126 -27.35 1.30 9.31
C GLU A 126 -27.84 2.05 10.56
N LYS A 127 -27.02 2.11 11.63
CA LYS A 127 -27.31 2.91 12.83
C LYS A 127 -27.60 4.37 12.52
N GLY A 128 -26.91 4.92 11.51
CA GLY A 128 -27.11 6.30 11.04
C GLY A 128 -28.21 6.47 9.99
N GLY A 129 -28.96 5.42 9.64
CA GLY A 129 -29.99 5.48 8.59
C GLY A 129 -29.44 5.84 7.20
N VAL A 130 -28.18 5.53 6.93
CA VAL A 130 -27.52 5.88 5.65
C VAL A 130 -28.14 5.08 4.51
N GLN A 131 -28.58 5.75 3.46
CA GLN A 131 -29.00 5.09 2.23
C GLN A 131 -27.77 4.71 1.40
N ILE A 132 -27.62 3.44 1.03
CA ILE A 132 -26.51 2.97 0.20
C ILE A 132 -27.04 2.56 -1.18
N ARG A 133 -26.50 3.14 -2.25
CA ARG A 133 -26.76 2.73 -3.65
C ARG A 133 -25.46 2.25 -4.30
N LEU A 134 -25.46 0.99 -4.69
CA LEU A 134 -24.39 0.34 -5.42
C LEU A 134 -24.70 0.33 -6.91
N ARG A 135 -23.70 0.05 -7.75
CA ARG A 135 -23.81 0.09 -9.22
C ARG A 135 -24.36 1.43 -9.71
N SER A 136 -23.93 2.50 -9.04
CA SER A 136 -24.30 3.87 -9.33
C SER A 136 -23.19 4.51 -10.14
N GLU A 137 -23.42 4.67 -11.44
CA GLU A 137 -22.53 5.41 -12.32
C GLU A 137 -22.90 6.89 -12.26
N ILE A 138 -21.94 7.72 -11.87
CA ILE A 138 -22.09 9.18 -11.85
C ILE A 138 -21.64 9.71 -13.20
N LEU A 139 -22.59 10.26 -13.96
CA LEU A 139 -22.38 10.78 -15.31
C LEU A 139 -21.86 12.22 -15.28
N SER A 140 -22.40 13.05 -14.38
CA SER A 140 -21.95 14.43 -14.19
C SER A 140 -22.10 14.87 -12.74
N VAL A 141 -21.28 15.85 -12.37
CA VAL A 141 -21.35 16.60 -11.12
C VAL A 141 -21.35 18.08 -11.50
N GLU A 142 -22.35 18.82 -11.07
CA GLU A 142 -22.47 20.26 -11.29
C GLU A 142 -22.64 20.96 -9.95
N ARG A 143 -22.27 22.25 -9.89
CA ARG A 143 -22.45 23.08 -8.70
C ARG A 143 -23.10 24.41 -9.11
N ASP A 144 -24.12 24.80 -8.36
CA ASP A 144 -24.79 26.09 -8.45
C ASP A 144 -24.87 26.74 -7.05
N GLU A 145 -25.62 27.85 -6.93
CA GLU A 145 -25.83 28.56 -5.66
C GLU A 145 -26.56 27.71 -4.60
N GLN A 146 -27.31 26.69 -5.02
CA GLN A 146 -28.13 25.85 -4.15
C GLN A 146 -27.39 24.59 -3.65
N GLY A 147 -26.24 24.26 -4.26
CA GLY A 147 -25.38 23.15 -3.87
C GLY A 147 -24.84 22.38 -5.07
N TYR A 148 -24.85 21.06 -4.95
CA TYR A 148 -24.38 20.11 -5.95
C TYR A 148 -25.55 19.35 -6.57
N ARG A 149 -25.48 19.15 -7.89
CA ARG A 149 -26.40 18.32 -8.68
C ARG A 149 -25.61 17.20 -9.35
N LEU A 150 -26.05 15.96 -9.18
CA LEU A 150 -25.42 14.78 -9.77
C LEU A 150 -26.42 14.08 -10.69
N GLN A 151 -25.95 13.67 -11.88
CA GLN A 151 -26.68 12.74 -12.74
C GLN A 151 -26.16 11.33 -12.48
N VAL A 152 -27.03 10.44 -11.98
CA VAL A 152 -26.66 9.08 -11.55
C VAL A 152 -27.65 8.08 -12.12
N ASN A 153 -27.20 7.16 -12.98
CA ASN A 153 -28.06 6.15 -13.62
C ASN A 153 -29.34 6.73 -14.30
N GLY A 154 -29.29 7.99 -14.76
CA GLY A 154 -30.45 8.69 -15.35
C GLY A 154 -31.40 9.36 -14.33
N GLU A 155 -31.06 9.35 -13.05
CA GLU A 155 -31.74 10.08 -11.98
C GLU A 155 -30.96 11.34 -11.60
N THR A 156 -31.68 12.37 -11.15
CA THR A 156 -31.07 13.61 -10.65
C THR A 156 -31.05 13.61 -9.13
N LEU A 157 -29.86 13.72 -8.55
CA LEU A 157 -29.66 13.82 -7.11
C LEU A 157 -29.14 15.22 -6.76
N VAL A 158 -29.66 15.82 -5.69
CA VAL A 158 -29.24 17.14 -5.22
C VAL A 158 -28.82 17.11 -3.76
N THR A 159 -27.75 17.86 -3.43
CA THR A 159 -27.26 17.97 -2.06
C THR A 159 -26.54 19.27 -1.81
N LYS A 160 -26.49 19.73 -0.56
CA LYS A 160 -25.64 20.86 -0.17
C LYS A 160 -24.18 20.47 0.06
N LYS A 161 -23.92 19.20 0.40
CA LYS A 161 -22.59 18.70 0.78
C LYS A 161 -22.23 17.46 -0.04
N LEU A 162 -21.16 17.55 -0.81
CA LEU A 162 -20.64 16.43 -1.59
C LEU A 162 -19.27 16.00 -1.05
N VAL A 163 -19.15 14.72 -0.67
CA VAL A 163 -17.90 14.13 -0.18
C VAL A 163 -17.34 13.18 -1.24
N ILE A 164 -16.10 13.40 -1.65
CA ILE A 164 -15.40 12.55 -2.62
C ILE A 164 -14.49 11.58 -1.87
N ALA A 165 -14.92 10.32 -1.78
CA ALA A 165 -14.21 9.21 -1.14
C ALA A 165 -13.92 8.05 -2.12
N SER A 166 -13.77 8.35 -3.41
CA SER A 166 -13.65 7.36 -4.50
C SER A 166 -12.31 6.60 -4.51
N GLY A 167 -11.38 6.93 -3.62
CA GLY A 167 -10.05 6.35 -3.55
C GLY A 167 -9.13 6.80 -4.69
N GLY A 168 -8.02 6.08 -4.87
CA GLY A 168 -7.04 6.35 -5.93
C GLY A 168 -6.98 5.26 -7.00
N LEU A 169 -6.02 5.37 -7.91
CA LEU A 169 -5.92 4.61 -9.17
C LEU A 169 -5.55 3.13 -9.03
N SER A 170 -5.17 2.65 -7.85
CA SER A 170 -4.72 1.27 -7.66
C SER A 170 -5.86 0.27 -7.86
N MET A 171 -5.59 -0.85 -8.55
CA MET A 171 -6.53 -1.96 -8.74
C MET A 171 -7.80 -1.59 -9.54
N PRO A 172 -7.65 -1.15 -10.81
CA PRO A 172 -8.79 -0.76 -11.66
C PRO A 172 -9.82 -1.87 -11.85
N GLY A 173 -9.40 -3.15 -11.88
CA GLY A 173 -10.32 -4.30 -11.93
C GLY A 173 -11.28 -4.41 -10.74
N LEU A 174 -11.02 -3.68 -9.65
CA LEU A 174 -11.92 -3.57 -8.50
C LEU A 174 -12.69 -2.25 -8.45
N GLY A 175 -12.78 -1.53 -9.57
CA GLY A 175 -13.57 -0.31 -9.70
C GLY A 175 -12.85 0.99 -9.35
N ALA A 176 -11.53 0.95 -9.10
CA ALA A 176 -10.73 2.16 -8.97
C ALA A 176 -10.77 2.97 -10.27
N SER A 177 -10.99 4.28 -10.13
CA SER A 177 -11.13 5.20 -11.26
C SER A 177 -10.49 6.55 -10.93
N PRO A 178 -10.22 7.40 -11.93
CA PRO A 178 -9.70 8.74 -11.70
C PRO A 178 -10.78 9.75 -11.27
N PHE A 179 -12.00 9.30 -10.96
CA PHE A 179 -13.17 10.17 -10.77
C PHE A 179 -12.90 11.33 -9.80
N GLY A 180 -12.36 11.04 -8.61
CA GLY A 180 -12.10 12.07 -7.61
C GLY A 180 -11.06 13.11 -8.02
N TYR A 181 -10.10 12.76 -8.87
CA TYR A 181 -9.14 13.71 -9.44
C TYR A 181 -9.80 14.61 -10.47
N LYS A 182 -10.62 14.03 -11.36
CA LYS A 182 -11.37 14.78 -12.38
C LYS A 182 -12.34 15.79 -11.76
N VAL A 183 -13.06 15.39 -10.71
CA VAL A 183 -13.96 16.30 -9.97
C VAL A 183 -13.17 17.44 -9.34
N ALA A 184 -11.98 17.18 -8.81
CA ALA A 184 -11.15 18.23 -8.24
C ALA A 184 -10.65 19.23 -9.28
N GLU A 185 -10.13 18.73 -10.40
CA GLU A 185 -9.70 19.56 -11.53
C GLU A 185 -10.86 20.41 -12.07
N GLN A 186 -12.06 19.81 -12.20
CA GLN A 186 -13.27 20.51 -12.62
C GLN A 186 -13.59 21.71 -11.71
N PHE A 187 -13.37 21.59 -10.40
CA PHE A 187 -13.59 22.66 -9.43
C PHE A 187 -12.33 23.50 -9.14
N GLY A 188 -11.33 23.45 -10.03
CA GLY A 188 -10.14 24.32 -9.97
C GLY A 188 -9.12 23.93 -8.90
N LEU A 189 -9.23 22.74 -8.31
CA LEU A 189 -8.30 22.26 -7.29
C LEU A 189 -7.07 21.63 -7.97
N LYS A 190 -5.89 21.99 -7.49
CA LYS A 190 -4.63 21.43 -8.00
C LYS A 190 -4.48 19.96 -7.63
N VAL A 191 -4.39 19.09 -8.63
CA VAL A 191 -4.03 17.67 -8.45
C VAL A 191 -2.53 17.50 -8.66
N LEU A 192 -1.86 16.86 -7.70
CA LEU A 192 -0.43 16.54 -7.81
C LEU A 192 -0.22 15.30 -8.69
N PRO A 193 0.95 15.17 -9.36
CA PRO A 193 1.27 13.97 -10.13
C PRO A 193 1.12 12.69 -9.30
N THR A 194 0.37 11.74 -9.81
CA THR A 194 0.15 10.45 -9.14
C THR A 194 1.17 9.43 -9.57
N ARG A 195 1.70 8.65 -8.62
CA ARG A 195 2.54 7.48 -8.88
C ARG A 195 2.13 6.32 -7.98
N ALA A 196 2.48 5.11 -8.38
CA ALA A 196 2.20 3.93 -7.57
C ALA A 196 3.16 3.89 -6.36
N GLY A 197 2.62 3.76 -5.15
CA GLY A 197 3.37 3.48 -3.92
C GLY A 197 3.08 2.07 -3.42
N LEU A 198 3.95 1.55 -2.56
CA LEU A 198 3.88 0.17 -2.06
C LEU A 198 3.79 -0.87 -3.18
N VAL A 199 4.72 -0.79 -4.13
CA VAL A 199 4.81 -1.67 -5.31
C VAL A 199 6.08 -2.51 -5.30
N PRO A 200 6.03 -3.74 -5.85
CA PRO A 200 7.25 -4.53 -6.06
C PRO A 200 8.12 -3.87 -7.14
N PHE A 201 9.43 -4.09 -7.06
CA PHE A 201 10.37 -3.71 -8.11
C PHE A 201 10.46 -4.78 -9.20
N THR A 202 10.49 -4.32 -10.44
CA THR A 202 10.71 -5.19 -11.59
C THR A 202 12.19 -5.26 -11.95
N LEU A 203 12.69 -6.48 -12.16
CA LEU A 203 14.09 -6.68 -12.56
C LEU A 203 14.22 -6.78 -14.09
N HIS A 204 15.36 -6.33 -14.60
CA HIS A 204 15.69 -6.46 -16.03
C HIS A 204 15.88 -7.93 -16.43
N LYS A 205 15.50 -8.29 -17.66
CA LYS A 205 15.39 -9.69 -18.13
C LYS A 205 16.61 -10.57 -17.83
N PRO A 206 17.84 -10.24 -18.25
CA PRO A 206 19.05 -11.00 -17.92
C PRO A 206 19.20 -11.34 -16.43
N LEU A 207 18.97 -10.37 -15.54
CA LEU A 207 19.08 -10.59 -14.10
C LEU A 207 17.86 -11.38 -13.57
N LEU A 208 16.67 -11.14 -14.12
CA LEU A 208 15.46 -11.88 -13.75
C LEU A 208 15.57 -13.37 -14.13
N GLU A 209 16.09 -13.70 -15.31
CA GLU A 209 16.29 -15.08 -15.78
C GLU A 209 17.22 -15.88 -14.86
N GLN A 210 18.16 -15.19 -14.23
CA GLN A 210 19.07 -15.74 -13.24
C GLN A 210 18.42 -15.87 -11.86
N LEU A 211 17.72 -14.82 -11.39
CA LEU A 211 17.15 -14.77 -10.05
C LEU A 211 15.76 -15.40 -9.93
N GLN A 212 15.09 -15.77 -11.03
CA GLN A 212 13.77 -16.42 -10.99
C GLN A 212 13.78 -17.74 -10.21
N VAL A 213 14.95 -18.43 -10.18
CA VAL A 213 15.14 -19.65 -9.39
C VAL A 213 15.00 -19.38 -7.89
N LEU A 214 15.07 -18.13 -7.44
CA LEU A 214 14.86 -17.71 -6.06
C LEU A 214 13.40 -17.36 -5.76
N SER A 215 12.48 -17.46 -6.72
CA SER A 215 11.07 -17.14 -6.45
C SER A 215 10.55 -17.88 -5.23
N GLY A 216 9.97 -17.13 -4.28
CA GLY A 216 9.50 -17.63 -2.99
C GLY A 216 10.53 -17.59 -1.85
N VAL A 217 11.82 -17.35 -2.14
CA VAL A 217 12.85 -17.14 -1.12
C VAL A 217 12.65 -15.78 -0.47
N SER A 218 12.64 -15.75 0.85
CA SER A 218 12.53 -14.51 1.64
C SER A 218 13.68 -14.42 2.64
N VAL A 219 14.22 -13.20 2.82
CA VAL A 219 15.37 -12.93 3.68
C VAL A 219 15.14 -11.64 4.47
N PRO A 220 15.41 -11.61 5.78
CA PRO A 220 15.51 -10.37 6.54
C PRO A 220 16.54 -9.46 5.88
N SER A 221 16.18 -8.20 5.67
CA SER A 221 17.04 -7.25 4.97
C SER A 221 16.86 -5.83 5.49
N THR A 222 17.83 -4.97 5.22
CA THR A 222 17.58 -3.53 5.17
C THR A 222 17.67 -3.05 3.73
N ILE A 223 16.78 -2.12 3.37
CA ILE A 223 16.82 -1.44 2.07
C ILE A 223 16.84 0.06 2.30
N THR A 224 17.79 0.72 1.66
CA THR A 224 18.04 2.17 1.78
C THR A 224 17.86 2.85 0.43
N ALA A 225 17.03 3.90 0.38
CA ALA A 225 16.87 4.76 -0.79
C ALA A 225 17.98 5.82 -0.87
N GLU A 226 18.15 6.47 -2.03
CA GLU A 226 19.19 7.51 -2.22
C GLU A 226 19.04 8.69 -1.26
N ASN A 227 17.81 9.00 -0.84
CA ASN A 227 17.54 10.05 0.14
C ASN A 227 17.89 9.65 1.60
N GLY A 228 18.45 8.47 1.83
CA GLY A 228 18.84 7.95 3.14
C GLY A 228 17.73 7.26 3.93
N THR A 229 16.50 7.21 3.41
CA THR A 229 15.40 6.46 4.07
C THR A 229 15.73 4.98 4.09
N LEU A 230 15.59 4.34 5.25
CA LEU A 230 15.92 2.93 5.46
C LEU A 230 14.71 2.19 6.02
N PHE A 231 14.42 1.01 5.46
CA PHE A 231 13.45 0.07 6.04
C PHE A 231 14.11 -1.27 6.33
N ARG A 232 13.79 -1.82 7.50
CA ARG A 232 14.18 -3.16 7.91
C ARG A 232 12.97 -4.10 7.89
N GLU A 233 12.97 -5.03 6.95
CA GLU A 233 12.01 -6.13 6.87
C GLU A 233 12.53 -7.17 5.85
N ASN A 234 11.77 -8.22 5.67
CA ASN A 234 11.98 -9.23 4.67
C ASN A 234 11.86 -8.66 3.25
N LEU A 235 12.89 -8.95 2.47
CA LEU A 235 12.84 -8.96 1.02
C LEU A 235 12.31 -10.32 0.56
N LEU A 236 11.53 -10.32 -0.52
CA LEU A 236 10.98 -11.52 -1.16
C LEU A 236 11.37 -11.53 -2.63
N PHE A 237 12.01 -12.60 -3.09
CA PHE A 237 12.25 -12.84 -4.50
C PHE A 237 10.99 -13.38 -5.18
N THR A 238 10.66 -12.86 -6.36
CA THR A 238 9.46 -13.25 -7.14
C THR A 238 9.83 -13.50 -8.60
N HIS A 239 8.94 -14.18 -9.32
CA HIS A 239 9.05 -14.38 -10.77
C HIS A 239 9.09 -13.09 -11.62
N ARG A 240 8.86 -11.90 -11.03
CA ARG A 240 8.93 -10.61 -11.76
C ARG A 240 10.01 -9.66 -11.24
N GLY A 241 10.67 -10.02 -10.13
CA GLY A 241 11.64 -9.16 -9.46
C GLY A 241 11.52 -9.24 -7.95
N LEU A 242 11.64 -8.10 -7.27
CA LEU A 242 11.73 -8.02 -5.81
C LEU A 242 10.42 -7.53 -5.20
N SER A 243 10.04 -8.11 -4.07
CA SER A 243 8.87 -7.75 -3.28
C SER A 243 9.18 -7.94 -1.78
N GLY A 244 8.16 -8.16 -0.97
CA GLY A 244 8.27 -8.23 0.47
C GLY A 244 8.16 -6.86 1.12
N PRO A 245 7.84 -6.79 2.43
CA PRO A 245 7.52 -5.52 3.07
C PRO A 245 8.63 -4.47 2.95
N ALA A 246 9.92 -4.86 2.99
CA ALA A 246 11.02 -3.90 2.83
C ALA A 246 10.99 -3.20 1.46
N VAL A 247 10.81 -3.97 0.37
CA VAL A 247 10.72 -3.44 -0.99
C VAL A 247 9.47 -2.60 -1.18
N LEU A 248 8.33 -3.07 -0.66
CA LEU A 248 7.09 -2.31 -0.76
C LEU A 248 7.23 -0.95 -0.05
N GLN A 249 7.75 -0.92 1.18
CA GLN A 249 7.93 0.33 1.93
C GLN A 249 8.88 1.30 1.21
N ILE A 250 10.06 0.82 0.79
CA ILE A 250 11.06 1.69 0.17
C ILE A 250 10.62 2.20 -1.22
N SER A 251 9.74 1.47 -1.93
CA SER A 251 9.23 1.91 -3.24
C SER A 251 8.54 3.27 -3.18
N SER A 252 8.02 3.66 -2.01
CA SER A 252 7.37 4.96 -1.83
C SER A 252 8.37 6.12 -1.66
N TYR A 253 9.65 5.83 -1.43
CA TYR A 253 10.73 6.83 -1.30
C TYR A 253 11.64 6.88 -2.52
N TRP A 254 11.77 5.75 -3.22
CA TRP A 254 12.49 5.62 -4.49
C TRP A 254 11.81 6.39 -5.63
N GLN A 255 12.60 6.98 -6.55
CA GLN A 255 12.15 7.55 -7.82
C GLN A 255 12.71 6.80 -9.04
N PRO A 256 12.00 6.84 -10.18
CA PRO A 256 12.51 6.27 -11.43
C PRO A 256 13.91 6.77 -11.80
N GLY A 257 14.86 5.85 -11.89
CA GLY A 257 16.27 6.12 -12.20
C GLY A 257 17.20 6.07 -10.99
N GLU A 258 16.67 6.11 -9.77
CA GLU A 258 17.44 5.96 -8.54
C GLU A 258 17.82 4.50 -8.27
N PHE A 259 18.89 4.32 -7.48
CA PHE A 259 19.26 3.04 -6.92
C PHE A 259 18.70 2.87 -5.50
N VAL A 260 18.54 1.62 -5.08
CA VAL A 260 18.41 1.26 -3.67
C VAL A 260 19.61 0.41 -3.26
N THR A 261 20.02 0.53 -2.00
CA THR A 261 21.08 -0.30 -1.41
C THR A 261 20.42 -1.36 -0.54
N VAL A 262 20.79 -2.62 -0.73
CA VAL A 262 20.25 -3.77 0.01
C VAL A 262 21.34 -4.39 0.87
N ASN A 263 21.08 -4.50 2.17
CA ASN A 263 21.85 -5.35 3.07
C ASN A 263 21.07 -6.64 3.34
N LEU A 264 21.62 -7.77 2.93
CA LEU A 264 21.02 -9.10 3.09
C LEU A 264 21.33 -9.74 4.45
N LEU A 265 22.21 -9.12 5.25
CA LEU A 265 22.69 -9.60 6.54
C LEU A 265 22.66 -8.47 7.58
N PRO A 266 21.48 -7.88 7.87
CA PRO A 266 21.39 -6.72 8.76
C PRO A 266 21.71 -7.02 10.23
N ASP A 267 21.74 -8.30 10.62
CA ASP A 267 21.95 -8.77 11.99
C ASP A 267 23.30 -9.45 12.21
N CYS A 268 24.16 -9.45 11.20
CA CYS A 268 25.44 -10.15 11.22
C CYS A 268 26.54 -9.20 10.76
N ASP A 269 27.54 -8.99 11.62
CA ASP A 269 28.81 -8.46 11.16
C ASP A 269 29.51 -9.59 10.37
N LEU A 270 29.39 -9.51 9.04
CA LEU A 270 29.86 -10.57 8.17
C LEU A 270 31.38 -10.73 8.22
N ASP A 271 32.14 -9.66 8.45
CA ASP A 271 33.60 -9.76 8.49
C ASP A 271 34.05 -10.55 9.73
N ASP A 272 33.54 -10.16 10.90
CA ASP A 272 33.80 -10.85 12.16
C ASP A 272 33.32 -12.29 12.13
N PHE A 273 32.10 -12.53 11.63
CA PHE A 273 31.55 -13.87 11.49
C PHE A 273 32.44 -14.77 10.61
N LEU A 274 32.93 -14.26 9.48
CA LEU A 274 33.82 -15.03 8.60
C LEU A 274 35.18 -15.31 9.28
N ASN A 275 35.72 -14.36 10.04
CA ASN A 275 36.98 -14.51 10.76
C ASN A 275 36.87 -15.56 11.88
N GLU A 276 35.77 -15.55 12.63
CA GLU A 276 35.46 -16.56 13.65
C GLU A 276 35.33 -17.96 13.04
N GLN A 277 34.51 -18.11 11.99
CA GLN A 277 34.30 -19.39 11.32
C GLN A 277 35.58 -19.89 10.64
N ARG A 278 36.42 -19.00 10.09
CA ARG A 278 37.72 -19.38 9.51
C ARG A 278 38.66 -19.95 10.57
N SER A 279 38.65 -19.38 11.77
CA SER A 279 39.50 -19.82 12.88
C SER A 279 39.07 -21.19 13.41
N ALA A 280 37.76 -21.42 13.54
CA ALA A 280 37.21 -22.69 14.04
C ALA A 280 37.21 -23.81 12.98
N HIS A 281 36.89 -23.47 11.72
CA HIS A 281 36.60 -24.43 10.65
C HIS A 281 37.27 -24.05 9.31
N PRO A 282 38.62 -23.97 9.25
CA PRO A 282 39.34 -23.42 8.09
C PRO A 282 39.10 -24.15 6.77
N ASN A 283 38.77 -25.45 6.81
CA ASN A 283 38.50 -26.27 5.63
C ASN A 283 37.02 -26.27 5.20
N GLN A 284 36.13 -25.60 5.94
CA GLN A 284 34.71 -25.47 5.56
C GLN A 284 34.58 -24.61 4.31
N SER A 285 33.62 -24.93 3.44
CA SER A 285 33.35 -24.11 2.25
C SER A 285 32.68 -22.79 2.64
N LEU A 286 33.01 -21.71 1.93
CA LEU A 286 32.36 -20.42 2.10
C LEU A 286 30.84 -20.54 1.91
N LYS A 287 30.41 -21.31 0.91
CA LYS A 287 29.01 -21.63 0.66
C LYS A 287 28.29 -22.17 1.90
N ASN A 288 28.85 -23.19 2.57
CA ASN A 288 28.21 -23.79 3.73
C ASN A 288 28.21 -22.84 4.93
N THR A 289 29.23 -21.98 5.03
CA THR A 289 29.34 -20.97 6.10
C THR A 289 28.28 -19.88 5.92
N LEU A 290 28.12 -19.34 4.71
CA LEU A 290 27.08 -18.35 4.41
C LEU A 290 25.67 -18.95 4.51
N ALA A 291 25.51 -20.25 4.22
CA ALA A 291 24.23 -20.94 4.39
C ALA A 291 23.77 -21.06 5.85
N MET A 292 24.61 -20.71 6.83
CA MET A 292 24.21 -20.56 8.23
C MET A 292 23.42 -19.27 8.47
N GLN A 293 23.62 -18.25 7.62
CA GLN A 293 23.00 -16.92 7.76
C GLN A 293 21.98 -16.62 6.65
N LEU A 294 22.16 -17.20 5.46
CA LEU A 294 21.33 -16.98 4.28
C LEU A 294 20.69 -18.31 3.79
N PRO A 295 19.52 -18.25 3.13
CA PRO A 295 18.96 -19.43 2.49
C PRO A 295 19.93 -20.05 1.49
N LYS A 296 20.15 -21.37 1.60
CA LYS A 296 21.10 -22.11 0.75
C LYS A 296 20.91 -21.86 -0.76
N ARG A 297 19.65 -21.77 -1.22
CA ARG A 297 19.31 -21.45 -2.63
C ARG A 297 19.83 -20.08 -3.07
N LEU A 298 19.80 -19.08 -2.18
CA LEU A 298 20.32 -17.75 -2.47
C LEU A 298 21.85 -17.79 -2.60
N VAL A 299 22.53 -18.45 -1.66
CA VAL A 299 23.99 -18.59 -1.69
C VAL A 299 24.44 -19.32 -2.96
N GLU A 300 23.77 -20.41 -3.32
CA GLU A 300 24.04 -21.17 -4.55
C GLU A 300 23.86 -20.33 -5.81
N CYS A 301 22.79 -19.54 -5.87
CA CYS A 301 22.53 -18.65 -7.00
C CYS A 301 23.60 -17.57 -7.10
N LEU A 302 23.95 -16.90 -6.00
CA LEU A 302 24.99 -15.86 -5.99
C LEU A 302 26.37 -16.42 -6.38
N GLN A 303 26.68 -17.65 -5.99
CA GLN A 303 27.90 -18.34 -6.41
C GLN A 303 27.89 -18.65 -7.92
N GLN A 304 26.77 -19.13 -8.47
CA GLN A 304 26.61 -19.34 -9.92
C GLN A 304 26.74 -18.04 -10.72
N LEU A 305 26.37 -16.91 -10.12
CA LEU A 305 26.53 -15.57 -10.69
C LEU A 305 27.94 -14.97 -10.52
N GLY A 306 28.86 -15.72 -9.93
CA GLY A 306 30.21 -15.24 -9.65
C GLY A 306 30.25 -14.08 -8.64
N GLN A 307 29.17 -13.86 -7.88
CA GLN A 307 29.11 -12.84 -6.83
C GLN A 307 29.75 -13.32 -5.52
N ILE A 308 29.88 -14.64 -5.35
CA ILE A 308 30.51 -15.28 -4.20
C ILE A 308 31.54 -16.29 -4.72
N PRO A 309 32.79 -16.28 -4.22
CA PRO A 309 33.81 -17.21 -4.67
C PRO A 309 33.55 -18.65 -4.16
N ASP A 310 33.88 -19.64 -4.98
CA ASP A 310 33.80 -21.06 -4.61
C ASP A 310 35.11 -21.53 -3.98
N VAL A 311 35.30 -21.18 -2.70
CA VAL A 311 36.54 -21.46 -1.95
C VAL A 311 36.25 -21.97 -0.54
N THR A 312 37.26 -22.58 0.08
CA THR A 312 37.25 -22.82 1.54
C THR A 312 37.56 -21.54 2.31
N LEU A 313 37.18 -21.46 3.59
CA LEU A 313 37.43 -20.27 4.41
C LEU A 313 38.91 -19.90 4.49
N LYS A 314 39.82 -20.88 4.57
CA LYS A 314 41.28 -20.63 4.55
C LYS A 314 41.81 -20.09 3.23
N GLN A 315 41.10 -20.29 2.12
CA GLN A 315 41.49 -19.84 0.78
C GLN A 315 40.89 -18.46 0.43
N LEU A 316 39.89 -17.99 1.19
CA LEU A 316 39.32 -16.66 1.03
C LEU A 316 40.34 -15.62 1.50
N ASN A 317 40.91 -14.87 0.56
CA ASN A 317 41.85 -13.79 0.88
C ASN A 317 41.11 -12.53 1.36
N VAL A 318 41.86 -11.58 1.93
CA VAL A 318 41.32 -10.33 2.51
C VAL A 318 40.54 -9.50 1.49
N ARG A 319 41.03 -9.40 0.24
CA ARG A 319 40.38 -8.61 -0.80
C ARG A 319 39.04 -9.21 -1.23
N ASP A 320 39.00 -10.53 -1.38
CA ASP A 320 37.77 -11.24 -1.76
C ASP A 320 36.75 -11.20 -0.61
N GLN A 321 37.21 -11.26 0.65
CA GLN A 321 36.36 -11.07 1.82
C GLN A 321 35.75 -9.65 1.86
N GLN A 322 36.55 -8.61 1.66
CA GLN A 322 36.02 -7.23 1.60
C GLN A 322 35.00 -7.07 0.48
N THR A 323 35.29 -7.58 -0.72
CA THR A 323 34.36 -7.56 -1.86
C THR A 323 33.06 -8.31 -1.55
N LEU A 324 33.16 -9.46 -0.88
CA LEU A 324 32.00 -10.24 -0.45
C LEU A 324 31.15 -9.47 0.59
N VAL A 325 31.79 -8.83 1.56
CA VAL A 325 31.11 -8.02 2.58
C VAL A 325 30.35 -6.88 1.92
N GLU A 326 30.98 -6.13 1.02
CA GLU A 326 30.32 -5.08 0.24
C GLU A 326 29.18 -5.63 -0.62
N THR A 327 29.37 -6.79 -1.27
CA THR A 327 28.38 -7.41 -2.15
C THR A 327 27.12 -7.84 -1.39
N LEU A 328 27.25 -8.34 -0.16
CA LEU A 328 26.11 -8.82 0.63
C LEU A 328 25.47 -7.75 1.51
N THR A 329 26.22 -6.71 1.90
CA THR A 329 25.73 -5.67 2.81
C THR A 329 25.44 -4.32 2.14
N ALA A 330 25.93 -4.09 0.91
CA ALA A 330 25.77 -2.86 0.16
C ALA A 330 25.38 -3.08 -1.32
N ALA A 331 24.62 -4.14 -1.62
CA ALA A 331 24.20 -4.46 -2.98
C ALA A 331 23.34 -3.32 -3.58
N ARG A 332 23.81 -2.70 -4.66
CA ARG A 332 23.03 -1.69 -5.40
C ARG A 332 22.07 -2.35 -6.39
N ALA A 333 20.77 -2.07 -6.26
CA ALA A 333 19.75 -2.47 -7.20
C ALA A 333 19.11 -1.22 -7.83
N ALA A 334 19.01 -1.17 -9.17
CA ALA A 334 18.24 -0.15 -9.88
C ALA A 334 17.02 -0.77 -10.54
N GLU A 335 15.88 -0.07 -10.43
CA GLU A 335 14.72 -0.34 -11.29
C GLU A 335 14.79 0.57 -12.53
N ARG A 336 14.61 -0.01 -13.73
CA ARG A 336 14.34 0.74 -14.95
C ARG A 336 12.88 0.58 -15.33
N HIS A 337 12.13 1.67 -15.24
CA HIS A 337 10.77 1.69 -15.76
C HIS A 337 10.80 1.62 -17.29
N ARG A 338 10.09 0.66 -17.90
CA ARG A 338 9.52 0.88 -19.23
C ARG A 338 8.55 2.04 -19.07
N ARG A 339 8.74 3.17 -19.77
CA ARG A 339 7.63 4.10 -20.01
C ARG A 339 6.48 3.25 -20.55
N LEU A 340 5.41 3.11 -19.78
CA LEU A 340 4.16 2.64 -20.35
C LEU A 340 3.69 3.82 -21.23
N PRO A 341 3.50 3.63 -22.55
CA PRO A 341 2.54 4.49 -23.24
C PRO A 341 1.19 4.27 -22.54
N ASP A 342 0.37 5.31 -22.49
CA ASP A 342 -0.96 5.24 -21.88
C ASP A 342 -1.69 3.94 -22.26
N GLY A 343 -1.92 3.07 -21.27
CA GLY A 343 -2.69 1.83 -21.43
C GLY A 343 -1.89 0.52 -21.33
N GLY A 344 -2.37 -0.37 -20.44
CA GLY A 344 -2.14 -1.81 -20.56
C GLY A 344 -0.93 -2.39 -19.82
N GLY A 345 -1.03 -2.53 -18.51
CA GLY A 345 -0.17 -3.44 -17.73
C GLY A 345 -0.96 -4.14 -16.63
N ASP A 346 -0.84 -5.48 -16.54
CA ASP A 346 -1.67 -6.33 -15.67
C ASP A 346 -1.71 -5.82 -14.20
N PRO A 347 -2.89 -5.37 -13.70
CA PRO A 347 -3.02 -4.75 -12.39
C PRO A 347 -3.29 -5.74 -11.25
N ARG A 348 -3.30 -7.06 -11.49
CA ARG A 348 -4.01 -8.01 -10.61
C ARG A 348 -3.48 -8.21 -9.19
N ARG A 349 -2.29 -7.72 -8.81
CA ARG A 349 -1.77 -7.81 -7.43
C ARG A 349 -0.76 -6.68 -7.13
N ARG A 350 -1.22 -5.46 -6.90
CA ARG A 350 -0.38 -4.32 -6.48
C ARG A 350 -0.82 -3.83 -5.10
N GLY A 351 0.17 -3.52 -4.24
CA GLY A 351 -0.02 -3.12 -2.85
C GLY A 351 -0.83 -1.83 -2.68
N HIS A 352 -1.23 -1.58 -1.44
CA HIS A 352 -2.20 -0.54 -1.10
C HIS A 352 -1.50 0.70 -0.55
N GLN A 353 -1.49 1.80 -1.29
CA GLN A 353 -1.41 3.12 -0.67
C GLN A 353 -2.49 4.05 -1.17
N ARG A 354 -3.02 4.83 -0.23
CA ARG A 354 -3.97 5.92 -0.42
C ARG A 354 -3.16 7.20 -0.57
N THR A 355 -3.26 7.87 -1.71
CA THR A 355 -3.02 9.31 -1.72
C THR A 355 -4.24 9.94 -1.06
N LEU A 356 -4.10 10.43 0.16
CA LEU A 356 -5.00 11.45 0.67
C LEU A 356 -4.71 12.68 -0.18
N VAL A 357 -5.55 12.95 -1.18
CA VAL A 357 -5.56 14.28 -1.78
C VAL A 357 -6.33 15.16 -0.82
N ALA A 358 -5.56 15.85 0.02
CA ALA A 358 -6.01 17.01 0.76
C ALA A 358 -6.45 18.08 -0.23
N TYR A 359 -7.74 18.30 -0.39
CA TYR A 359 -8.22 19.48 -1.08
C TYR A 359 -8.29 20.63 -0.08
N HIS A 360 -7.54 21.69 -0.34
CA HIS A 360 -7.77 22.98 0.29
C HIS A 360 -9.04 23.58 -0.33
N GLY A 361 -10.20 23.21 0.20
CA GLY A 361 -11.38 24.04 0.16
C GLY A 361 -11.46 24.74 1.52
N GLY A 362 -11.18 26.05 1.56
CA GLY A 362 -11.57 26.85 2.72
C GLY A 362 -13.08 26.72 2.91
N ALA A 363 -13.49 26.40 4.14
CA ALA A 363 -14.83 26.73 4.58
C ALA A 363 -14.91 28.24 4.82
#